data_AF-A0A5N6W160-F1
#
_entry.id   AF-A0A5N6W160-F1
#
_cell.length_a   1.000
_cell.length_b   1.000
_cell.length_c   1.000
_cell.angle_alpha   90.00
_cell.angle_beta   90.00
_cell.angle_gamma   90.00
#
_symmetry.space_group_name_H-M   'P 1'
#
loop_
_entity.id
_entity.type
_entity.pdbx_description
1 polymer ?
#
loop_
_entity_poly.entity_id
_entity_poly.type
_entity_poly.pdbx_seq_one_letter_code
_entity_poly.pdbx_strand_id
1 'polypeptide(L)'
;MTKVYQPWEPELFQYRSLAYTFPRFRLHGIALRFQIHPSDDAYFNIYDVDRSPSGLPYPKLESFAQSLLDTQRRSNLFDLVDGMNLSEEWGEGHLNLDKTPDVAYAKQQNEKMAASAAPGEDPLDYHGVPTHPTPLREIWQEIVRGEQKRIGIELPTEYFATRFFAHGQGDPRLDTTRDYV
;
A
#
# COMPACT_ATOMS: atom_id res chain seq x y z
N MET A 1 -26.38 16.38 -20.60
CA MET A 1 -25.85 16.02 -19.26
C MET A 1 -24.36 16.30 -19.26
N THR A 2 -23.88 17.22 -18.42
CA THR A 2 -22.44 17.45 -18.25
C THR A 2 -21.85 16.26 -17.51
N LYS A 3 -20.83 15.59 -18.09
CA LYS A 3 -20.17 14.48 -17.41
C LYS A 3 -19.45 15.01 -16.16
N VAL A 4 -19.79 14.47 -14.99
CA VAL A 4 -19.20 14.85 -13.69
C VAL A 4 -17.70 14.55 -13.65
N TYR A 5 -17.25 13.56 -14.44
CA TYR A 5 -15.86 13.16 -14.57
C TYR A 5 -15.40 13.17 -16.03
N GLN A 6 -14.09 13.29 -16.24
CA GLN A 6 -13.43 13.13 -17.54
C GLN A 6 -12.18 12.28 -17.42
N PRO A 7 -11.77 11.59 -18.50
CA PRO A 7 -10.48 10.91 -18.54
C PRO A 7 -9.34 11.84 -18.14
N TRP A 8 -8.35 11.27 -17.48
CA TRP A 8 -7.11 11.92 -17.11
C TRP A 8 -5.97 11.20 -17.84
N GLU A 9 -5.02 11.96 -18.42
CA GLU A 9 -3.89 11.41 -19.18
C GLU A 9 -3.12 10.34 -18.39
N PRO A 10 -2.89 9.15 -18.96
CA PRO A 10 -2.15 8.10 -18.26
C PRO A 10 -0.79 8.61 -17.78
N GLU A 11 -0.34 8.09 -16.64
CA GLU A 11 1.01 8.39 -16.18
C GLU A 11 2.03 7.88 -17.21
N LEU A 12 3.18 8.55 -17.28
CA LEU A 12 4.35 7.96 -17.94
C LEU A 12 4.61 6.58 -17.35
N PHE A 13 5.20 5.70 -18.15
CA PHE A 13 5.59 4.35 -17.73
C PHE A 13 6.22 4.40 -16.32
N GLN A 14 5.66 3.60 -15.41
CA GLN A 14 6.14 3.48 -14.05
C GLN A 14 6.81 2.13 -13.86
N TYR A 15 8.09 2.20 -13.50
CA TYR A 15 8.88 1.05 -13.12
C TYR A 15 8.18 0.25 -11.99
N ARG A 16 8.04 -1.07 -12.16
CA ARG A 16 7.40 -2.00 -11.19
C ARG A 16 5.91 -1.80 -10.93
N SER A 17 5.19 -1.10 -11.79
CA SER A 17 3.78 -0.78 -11.57
C SER A 17 2.96 -0.89 -12.85
N LEU A 18 1.82 -1.57 -12.78
CA LEU A 18 0.81 -1.57 -13.86
C LEU A 18 -0.05 -0.31 -13.85
N ALA A 19 0.17 0.62 -12.91
CA ALA A 19 -0.69 1.80 -12.74
C ALA A 19 -0.78 2.66 -14.01
N TYR A 20 0.19 2.66 -14.91
CA TYR A 20 0.07 3.42 -16.16
C TYR A 20 -0.93 2.80 -17.15
N THR A 21 -1.29 1.52 -16.98
CA THR A 21 -2.19 0.79 -17.90
C THR A 21 -3.68 0.96 -17.57
N PHE A 22 -4.03 1.43 -16.37
CA PHE A 22 -5.42 1.46 -15.92
C PHE A 22 -6.13 2.79 -16.19
N PRO A 23 -7.45 2.78 -16.49
CA PRO A 23 -8.24 3.99 -16.70
C PRO A 23 -8.21 4.96 -15.52
N ARG A 24 -8.04 6.25 -15.83
CA ARG A 24 -7.97 7.33 -14.85
C ARG A 24 -9.00 8.39 -15.12
N PHE A 25 -9.49 9.01 -14.06
CA PHE A 25 -10.52 10.02 -14.13
C PHE A 25 -10.24 11.17 -13.16
N ARG A 26 -10.70 12.36 -13.53
CA ARG A 26 -10.83 13.52 -12.62
C ARG A 26 -12.24 14.04 -12.59
N LEU A 27 -12.63 14.59 -11.46
CA LEU A 27 -13.90 15.30 -11.33
C LEU A 27 -13.76 16.72 -11.87
N HIS A 28 -14.82 17.23 -12.49
CA HIS A 28 -14.89 18.63 -12.89
C HIS A 28 -15.08 19.53 -11.66
N GLY A 29 -14.27 20.58 -11.55
CA GLY A 29 -14.40 21.60 -10.51
C GLY A 29 -13.94 21.17 -9.11
N ILE A 30 -13.43 19.94 -8.94
CA ILE A 30 -12.92 19.42 -7.67
C ILE A 30 -11.52 18.85 -7.90
N ALA A 31 -10.60 19.09 -6.97
CA ALA A 31 -9.24 18.55 -7.00
C ALA A 31 -9.19 17.05 -6.63
N LEU A 32 -10.07 16.23 -7.22
CA LEU A 32 -10.17 14.79 -6.97
C LEU A 32 -9.86 14.00 -8.24
N ARG A 33 -9.00 13.00 -8.09
CA ARG A 33 -8.56 12.08 -9.15
C ARG A 33 -8.69 10.65 -8.62
N PHE A 34 -9.07 9.73 -9.48
CA PHE A 34 -9.13 8.33 -9.12
C PHE A 34 -8.76 7.45 -10.31
N GLN A 35 -8.27 6.26 -9.99
CA GLN A 35 -7.91 5.22 -10.93
C GLN A 35 -8.76 3.98 -10.66
N ILE A 36 -9.21 3.32 -11.73
CA ILE A 36 -9.99 2.08 -11.62
C ILE A 36 -9.04 0.91 -11.82
N HIS A 37 -8.82 0.12 -10.77
CA HIS A 37 -7.99 -1.07 -10.82
C HIS A 37 -8.84 -2.35 -10.91
N PRO A 38 -8.35 -3.39 -11.60
CA PRO A 38 -8.88 -4.74 -11.45
C PRO A 38 -8.84 -5.17 -9.97
N SER A 39 -9.90 -5.79 -9.47
CA SER A 39 -10.00 -6.18 -8.06
C SER A 39 -8.95 -7.23 -7.65
N ASP A 40 -8.55 -8.07 -8.59
CA ASP A 40 -7.49 -9.06 -8.44
C ASP A 40 -6.09 -8.42 -8.25
N ASP A 41 -5.91 -7.16 -8.63
CA ASP A 41 -4.68 -6.40 -8.37
C ASP A 41 -4.68 -5.71 -6.99
N ALA A 42 -5.82 -5.62 -6.31
CA ALA A 42 -5.90 -5.04 -4.97
C ALA A 42 -5.48 -6.05 -3.87
N TYR A 43 -5.74 -7.35 -4.10
CA TYR A 43 -5.40 -8.45 -3.20
C TYR A 43 -5.89 -8.29 -1.74
N PHE A 44 -7.08 -7.71 -1.52
CA PHE A 44 -7.75 -7.74 -0.22
C PHE A 44 -9.27 -7.78 -0.40
N ASN A 45 -9.99 -8.16 0.65
CA ASN A 45 -11.44 -8.22 0.62
C ASN A 45 -12.05 -6.81 0.61
N ILE A 46 -12.51 -6.36 -0.56
CA ILE A 46 -13.13 -5.04 -0.74
C ILE A 46 -14.49 -4.87 -0.03
N TYR A 47 -15.05 -5.94 0.52
CA TYR A 47 -16.30 -5.91 1.29
C TYR A 47 -16.07 -5.85 2.80
N ASP A 48 -14.84 -6.09 3.26
CA ASP A 48 -14.47 -6.03 4.67
C ASP A 48 -13.74 -4.71 4.97
N VAL A 49 -14.54 -3.67 5.18
CA VAL A 49 -14.07 -2.28 5.28
C VAL A 49 -14.53 -1.62 6.57
N ASP A 50 -13.65 -0.79 7.12
CA ASP A 50 -13.99 0.24 8.09
C ASP A 50 -14.45 1.51 7.36
N ARG A 51 -15.00 2.46 8.12
CA ARG A 51 -15.43 3.77 7.58
C ARG A 51 -14.85 4.89 8.41
N SER A 52 -14.40 5.94 7.72
CA SER A 52 -14.03 7.18 8.39
C SER A 52 -15.27 7.84 9.01
N PRO A 53 -15.10 8.84 9.89
CA PRO A 53 -16.23 9.63 10.37
C PRO A 53 -17.01 10.35 9.24
N SER A 54 -16.35 10.64 8.11
CA SER A 54 -16.99 11.15 6.89
C SER A 54 -17.63 10.06 6.01
N GLY A 55 -17.57 8.79 6.42
CA GLY A 55 -18.19 7.65 5.74
C GLY A 55 -17.36 7.02 4.63
N LEU A 56 -16.12 7.49 4.40
CA LEU A 56 -15.21 6.97 3.37
C LEU A 56 -14.79 5.55 3.75
N PRO A 57 -15.03 4.54 2.89
CA PRO A 57 -14.62 3.17 3.18
C PRO A 57 -13.11 3.02 3.03
N TYR A 58 -12.48 2.29 3.94
CA TYR A 58 -11.09 1.87 3.85
C TYR A 58 -10.95 0.45 4.40
N PRO A 59 -9.96 -0.35 3.95
CA PRO A 59 -9.80 -1.71 4.43
C PRO A 59 -9.50 -1.72 5.93
N LYS A 60 -9.99 -2.74 6.64
CA LYS A 60 -9.55 -2.99 8.02
C LYS A 60 -8.03 -3.07 8.07
N LEU A 61 -7.44 -2.54 9.15
CA LEU A 61 -5.99 -2.45 9.31
C LEU A 61 -5.29 -3.81 9.15
N GLU A 62 -5.83 -4.86 9.78
CA GLU A 62 -5.28 -6.21 9.74
C GLU A 62 -5.36 -6.80 8.33
N SER A 63 -6.51 -6.67 7.68
CA SER A 63 -6.71 -7.13 6.30
C SER A 63 -5.79 -6.43 5.32
N PHE A 64 -5.59 -5.12 5.50
CA PHE A 64 -4.68 -4.35 4.66
C PHE A 64 -3.21 -4.75 4.91
N ALA A 65 -2.78 -4.81 6.17
CA ALA A 65 -1.43 -5.24 6.54
C ALA A 65 -1.12 -6.66 6.02
N GLN A 66 -2.04 -7.61 6.20
CA GLN A 66 -1.91 -8.97 5.69
C GLN A 66 -1.79 -9.00 4.16
N SER A 67 -2.61 -8.23 3.46
CA SER A 67 -2.54 -8.12 2.00
C SER A 67 -1.18 -7.61 1.51
N LEU A 68 -0.65 -6.57 2.16
CA LEU A 68 0.66 -6.03 1.81
C LEU A 68 1.79 -7.02 2.05
N LEU A 69 1.71 -7.82 3.13
CA LEU A 69 2.63 -8.92 3.41
C LEU A 69 2.54 -10.03 2.36
N ASP A 70 1.32 -10.52 2.09
CA ASP A 70 1.07 -11.62 1.16
C ASP A 70 1.53 -11.29 -0.27
N THR A 71 1.38 -10.02 -0.66
CA THR A 71 1.79 -9.50 -1.98
C THR A 71 3.19 -8.92 -2.02
N GLN A 72 3.92 -8.95 -0.90
CA GLN A 72 5.25 -8.35 -0.74
C GLN A 72 5.36 -6.89 -1.19
N ARG A 73 4.30 -6.09 -0.98
CA ARG A 73 4.31 -4.63 -1.21
C ARG A 73 5.04 -3.91 -0.08
N ARG A 74 6.34 -4.19 0.06
CA ARG A 74 7.19 -3.77 1.19
C ARG A 74 7.18 -2.26 1.43
N SER A 75 7.22 -1.44 0.36
CA SER A 75 7.18 0.02 0.50
C SER A 75 5.90 0.51 1.16
N ASN A 76 4.75 0.03 0.70
CA ASN A 76 3.46 0.38 1.30
C ASN A 76 3.35 -0.15 2.74
N LEU A 77 3.98 -1.31 3.02
CA LEU A 77 4.01 -1.89 4.36
C LEU A 77 4.89 -1.09 5.32
N PHE A 78 6.03 -0.54 4.85
CA PHE A 78 6.82 0.43 5.61
C PHE A 78 5.99 1.64 6.00
N ASP A 79 5.30 2.25 5.02
CA ASP A 79 4.48 3.44 5.25
C ASP A 79 3.32 3.14 6.21
N LEU A 80 2.71 1.97 6.11
CA LEU A 80 1.65 1.54 7.03
C LEU A 80 2.18 1.34 8.46
N VAL A 81 3.29 0.62 8.62
CA VAL A 81 3.91 0.37 9.93
C VAL A 81 4.34 1.68 10.56
N ASP A 82 4.96 2.57 9.80
CA ASP A 82 5.38 3.87 10.28
C ASP A 82 4.17 4.76 10.61
N GLY A 83 3.14 4.80 9.75
CA GLY A 83 1.95 5.63 9.94
C GLY A 83 1.05 5.21 11.10
N MET A 84 1.10 3.92 11.48
CA MET A 84 0.26 3.35 12.53
C MET A 84 1.07 2.94 13.78
N ASN A 85 2.40 3.04 13.74
CA ASN A 85 3.32 2.61 14.79
C ASN A 85 3.06 1.15 15.22
N LEU A 86 3.02 0.23 14.26
CA LEU A 86 2.69 -1.18 14.49
C LEU A 86 3.91 -1.94 15.05
N SER A 87 3.71 -2.70 16.12
CA SER A 87 4.77 -3.48 16.77
C SER A 87 4.84 -4.93 16.28
N GLU A 88 5.91 -5.63 16.66
CA GLU A 88 6.03 -7.07 16.39
C GLU A 88 4.87 -7.84 17.03
N GLU A 89 4.57 -7.55 18.30
CA GLU A 89 3.49 -8.18 19.07
C GLU A 89 2.12 -7.92 18.46
N TRP A 90 1.92 -6.71 17.90
CA TRP A 90 0.69 -6.43 17.16
C TRP A 90 0.55 -7.38 15.96
N GLY A 91 1.62 -7.59 15.18
CA GLY A 91 1.58 -8.54 14.07
C GLY A 91 1.31 -9.97 14.52
N GLU A 92 1.93 -10.41 15.61
CA GLU A 92 1.70 -11.75 16.18
C GLU A 92 0.24 -11.99 16.60
N GLY A 93 -0.42 -10.96 17.13
CA GLY A 93 -1.81 -11.04 17.59
C GLY A 93 -2.86 -10.95 16.49
N HIS A 94 -2.52 -10.34 15.35
CA HIS A 94 -3.53 -9.95 14.34
C HIS A 94 -3.25 -10.45 12.91
N LEU A 95 -2.04 -10.95 12.63
CA LEU A 95 -1.65 -11.40 11.28
C LEU A 95 -1.39 -12.91 11.26
N ASN A 96 -1.66 -13.52 10.11
CA ASN A 96 -1.25 -14.89 9.83
C ASN A 96 0.20 -14.91 9.32
N LEU A 97 1.14 -14.98 10.27
CA LEU A 97 2.58 -14.97 10.00
C LEU A 97 3.18 -16.36 9.75
N ASP A 98 2.44 -17.44 10.06
CA ASP A 98 2.84 -18.85 9.89
C ASP A 98 2.61 -19.36 8.47
N LYS A 99 2.92 -18.52 7.49
CA LYS A 99 2.84 -18.86 6.07
C LYS A 99 3.90 -18.10 5.29
N THR A 100 3.89 -18.33 3.98
CA THR A 100 4.74 -17.62 3.01
C THR A 100 3.87 -16.72 2.13
N PRO A 101 4.45 -15.72 1.44
CA PRO A 101 3.75 -14.88 0.48
C PRO A 101 3.01 -15.68 -0.59
N ASP A 102 2.00 -15.06 -1.20
CA ASP A 102 1.29 -15.68 -2.31
C ASP A 102 2.14 -15.67 -3.58
N VAL A 103 2.86 -16.76 -3.79
CA VAL A 103 3.71 -16.98 -4.96
C VAL A 103 2.87 -17.05 -6.26
N ALA A 104 1.61 -17.48 -6.20
CA ALA A 104 0.74 -17.53 -7.38
C ALA A 104 0.36 -16.12 -7.82
N TYR A 105 -0.03 -15.25 -6.87
CA TYR A 105 -0.23 -13.83 -7.12
C TYR A 105 1.04 -13.19 -7.70
N ALA A 106 2.21 -13.44 -7.09
CA ALA A 106 3.47 -12.87 -7.56
C ALA A 106 3.77 -13.25 -9.02
N LYS A 107 3.58 -14.52 -9.39
CA LYS A 107 3.73 -14.99 -10.78
C LYS A 107 2.74 -14.32 -11.73
N GLN A 108 1.47 -14.27 -11.36
CA GLN A 108 0.43 -13.63 -12.17
C GLN A 108 0.74 -12.15 -12.42
N GLN A 109 1.16 -11.41 -11.39
CA GLN A 109 1.54 -10.00 -11.54
C GLN A 109 2.76 -9.84 -12.45
N ASN A 110 3.79 -10.68 -12.30
CA ASN A 110 4.97 -10.64 -13.15
C ASN A 110 4.63 -10.94 -14.62
N GLU A 111 3.72 -11.88 -14.89
CA GLU A 111 3.20 -12.15 -16.23
C GLU A 111 2.46 -10.93 -16.82
N LYS A 112 1.58 -10.28 -16.04
CA LYS A 112 0.87 -9.05 -16.46
C LYS A 112 1.85 -7.93 -16.80
N MET A 113 2.90 -7.75 -16.00
CA MET A 113 3.90 -6.69 -16.21
C MET A 113 4.75 -6.96 -17.45
N ALA A 114 5.19 -8.21 -17.63
CA ALA A 114 5.91 -8.63 -18.84
C ALA A 114 5.06 -8.44 -20.10
N ALA A 115 3.75 -8.73 -20.04
CA ALA A 115 2.83 -8.52 -21.15
C ALA A 115 2.54 -7.03 -21.44
N SER A 116 2.81 -6.13 -20.49
CA SER A 116 2.58 -4.68 -20.63
C SER A 116 3.81 -3.91 -21.09
N ALA A 117 4.99 -4.56 -21.17
CA ALA A 117 6.24 -3.92 -21.57
C ALA A 117 6.15 -3.35 -23.00
N ALA A 118 6.64 -2.12 -23.18
CA ALA A 118 6.63 -1.50 -24.49
C ALA A 118 7.67 -2.16 -25.42
N PRO A 119 7.46 -2.16 -26.76
CA PRO A 119 8.46 -2.67 -27.70
C PRO A 119 9.82 -2.00 -27.51
N GLY A 120 10.85 -2.79 -27.17
CA GLY A 120 12.22 -2.31 -26.96
C GLY A 120 12.62 -2.09 -25.50
N GLU A 121 11.72 -2.28 -24.53
CA GLU A 121 12.07 -2.35 -23.12
C GLU A 121 12.62 -3.73 -22.75
N ASP A 122 13.71 -3.78 -21.98
CA ASP A 122 14.30 -5.05 -21.52
C ASP A 122 13.47 -5.57 -20.32
N PRO A 123 12.92 -6.80 -20.37
CA PRO A 123 12.28 -7.42 -19.22
C PRO A 123 13.18 -7.54 -17.97
N LEU A 124 14.51 -7.47 -18.12
CA LEU A 124 15.47 -7.43 -17.01
C LEU A 124 15.49 -6.08 -16.27
N ASP A 125 15.03 -5.01 -16.92
CA ASP A 125 14.70 -3.76 -16.23
C ASP A 125 13.43 -3.92 -15.40
N TYR A 126 12.83 -5.10 -15.27
CA TYR A 126 11.67 -5.29 -14.41
C TYR A 126 12.02 -6.18 -13.21
N HIS A 127 12.31 -5.54 -12.07
CA HIS A 127 12.36 -6.26 -10.79
C HIS A 127 10.93 -6.52 -10.31
N GLY A 128 10.37 -7.64 -10.73
CA GLY A 128 9.01 -8.03 -10.39
C GLY A 128 8.74 -8.29 -8.92
N VAL A 129 7.51 -8.74 -8.65
CA VAL A 129 7.12 -9.19 -7.32
C VAL A 129 7.96 -10.45 -6.98
N PRO A 130 8.65 -10.48 -5.83
CA PRO A 130 9.48 -11.64 -5.48
C PRO A 130 8.65 -12.93 -5.41
N THR A 131 9.14 -14.00 -6.04
CA THR A 131 8.49 -15.32 -6.04
C THR A 131 9.11 -16.30 -5.05
N HIS A 132 10.09 -15.84 -4.25
CA HIS A 132 10.71 -16.66 -3.22
C HIS A 132 9.80 -16.74 -1.98
N PRO A 133 9.58 -17.94 -1.42
CA PRO A 133 8.67 -18.15 -0.30
C PRO A 133 9.36 -17.83 1.04
N THR A 134 9.77 -16.57 1.24
CA THR A 134 10.32 -16.11 2.52
C THR A 134 9.21 -16.13 3.59
N PRO A 135 9.43 -16.67 4.80
CA PRO A 135 8.40 -16.66 5.84
C PRO A 135 7.89 -15.24 6.13
N LEU A 136 6.56 -15.06 6.21
CA LEU A 136 5.97 -13.73 6.44
C LEU A 136 6.39 -13.14 7.77
N ARG A 137 6.56 -13.98 8.79
CA ARG A 137 7.12 -13.61 10.08
C ARG A 137 8.47 -12.91 9.97
N GLU A 138 9.37 -13.42 9.13
CA GLU A 138 10.69 -12.81 8.91
C GLU A 138 10.57 -11.44 8.25
N ILE A 139 9.70 -11.33 7.23
CA ILE A 139 9.44 -10.06 6.54
C ILE A 139 8.85 -9.03 7.51
N TRP A 140 7.87 -9.42 8.32
CA TRP A 140 7.25 -8.55 9.30
C TRP A 140 8.26 -8.03 10.33
N GLN A 141 9.06 -8.92 10.91
CA GLN A 141 10.08 -8.56 11.89
C GLN A 141 11.17 -7.66 11.28
N GLU A 142 11.61 -7.92 10.04
CA GLU A 142 12.56 -7.07 9.32
C GLU A 142 12.02 -5.63 9.21
N ILE A 143 10.74 -5.51 8.84
CA ILE A 143 10.08 -4.22 8.62
C ILE A 143 9.92 -3.44 9.92
N VAL A 144 9.36 -4.06 10.96
CA VAL A 144 9.10 -3.36 12.24
C VAL A 144 10.41 -2.95 12.91
N ARG A 145 11.39 -3.86 13.02
CA ARG A 145 12.71 -3.54 13.61
C ARG A 145 13.49 -2.48 12.83
N GLY A 146 13.14 -2.25 11.57
CA GLY A 146 13.76 -1.26 10.69
C GLY A 146 13.21 0.16 10.82
N GLU A 147 12.16 0.41 11.60
CA GLU A 147 11.45 1.71 11.65
C GLU A 147 12.36 2.90 11.94
N GLN A 148 13.28 2.76 12.89
CA GLN A 148 14.19 3.85 13.27
C GLN A 148 15.13 4.25 12.13
N LYS A 149 15.47 3.31 11.24
CA LYS A 149 16.31 3.57 10.07
C LYS A 149 15.56 4.36 8.98
N ARG A 150 14.23 4.42 9.06
CA ARG A 150 13.37 5.15 8.10
C ARG A 150 13.09 6.58 8.53
N ILE A 151 13.42 6.95 9.77
CA ILE A 151 13.34 8.34 10.23
C ILE A 151 14.44 9.12 9.51
N GLY A 152 14.03 10.07 8.67
CA GLY A 152 14.96 10.94 7.96
C GLY A 152 15.69 11.88 8.91
N ILE A 153 16.88 12.34 8.52
CA ILE A 153 17.70 13.27 9.30
C ILE A 153 17.00 14.61 9.56
N GLU A 154 16.02 14.95 8.73
CA GLU A 154 15.17 16.13 8.85
C GLU A 154 14.11 16.03 9.95
N LEU A 155 13.86 14.82 10.49
CA LEU A 155 12.86 14.58 11.52
C LEU A 155 13.51 14.41 12.89
N PRO A 156 13.19 15.27 13.88
CA PRO A 156 13.74 15.15 15.23
C PRO A 156 13.19 13.90 15.92
N THR A 157 14.08 12.95 16.26
CA THR A 157 13.74 11.67 16.90
C THR A 157 13.18 11.84 18.31
N GLU A 158 13.36 13.00 18.94
CA GLU A 158 12.75 13.31 20.24
C GLU A 158 11.24 13.51 20.13
N TYR A 159 10.73 13.82 18.93
CA TYR A 159 9.32 14.05 18.67
C TYR A 159 8.66 12.88 17.92
N PHE A 160 9.39 12.27 17.00
CA PHE A 160 8.88 11.22 16.11
C PHE A 160 9.29 9.82 16.58
N ALA A 161 8.30 8.96 16.84
CA ALA A 161 8.49 7.55 17.18
C ALA A 161 8.89 6.72 15.94
N THR A 162 8.29 7.04 14.80
CA THR A 162 8.56 6.47 13.47
C THR A 162 8.60 7.61 12.46
N ARG A 163 8.82 7.31 11.17
CA ARG A 163 8.82 8.33 10.12
C ARG A 163 7.53 9.18 10.06
N PHE A 164 6.38 8.61 10.43
CA PHE A 164 5.07 9.25 10.27
C PHE A 164 4.24 9.33 11.55
N PHE A 165 4.79 8.92 12.70
CA PHE A 165 4.05 8.86 13.96
C PHE A 165 4.78 9.64 15.06
N ALA A 166 4.09 10.62 15.65
CA ALA A 166 4.60 11.38 16.79
C ALA A 166 4.38 10.64 18.11
N HIS A 167 5.30 10.79 19.06
CA HIS A 167 5.13 10.22 20.40
C HIS A 167 3.82 10.71 21.06
N GLY A 168 3.05 9.78 21.62
CA GLY A 168 1.81 10.11 22.36
C GLY A 168 0.60 10.51 21.51
N GLN A 169 0.69 10.46 20.17
CA GLN A 169 -0.40 10.83 19.24
C GLN A 169 -1.70 10.01 19.45
N GLY A 170 -1.60 8.77 19.94
CA GLY A 170 -2.73 7.83 19.92
C GLY A 170 -3.04 7.30 18.53
N ASP A 171 -4.13 6.53 18.38
CA ASP A 171 -4.52 5.94 17.09
C ASP A 171 -5.05 7.03 16.13
N PRO A 172 -4.38 7.29 15.00
CA PRO A 172 -4.78 8.36 14.07
C PRO A 172 -6.14 8.11 13.42
N ARG A 173 -6.66 6.88 13.44
CA ARG A 173 -8.00 6.55 12.91
C ARG A 173 -9.13 7.00 13.82
N LEU A 174 -8.83 7.21 15.10
CA LEU A 174 -9.80 7.64 16.12
C LEU A 174 -9.80 9.15 16.32
N ASP A 175 -8.93 9.88 15.62
CA ASP A 175 -8.85 11.32 15.68
C ASP A 175 -10.07 11.96 15.01
N THR A 176 -11.01 12.41 15.84
CA THR A 176 -12.23 13.14 15.42
C THR A 176 -12.03 14.66 15.39
N THR A 177 -10.83 15.14 15.72
CA THR A 177 -10.53 16.58 15.84
C THR A 177 -9.96 17.19 14.56
N ARG A 178 -9.61 16.36 13.57
CA ARG A 178 -9.16 16.82 12.25
C ARG A 178 -10.34 17.38 11.46
N ASP A 179 -10.26 18.65 11.10
CA ASP A 179 -11.13 19.24 10.09
C ASP A 179 -10.93 18.48 8.77
N TYR A 180 -11.94 17.74 8.34
CA TYR A 180 -11.94 17.08 7.03
C TYR A 180 -11.95 18.16 5.95
N VAL A 181 -10.85 18.32 5.23
CA VAL A 181 -10.71 19.22 4.07
C VAL A 181 -11.36 18.60 2.84
#